data_AF-A0A208Y7L3-F1
#
_entry.id   AF-A0A208Y7L3-F1
#
_cell.length_a   1.000
_cell.length_b   1.000
_cell.length_c   1.000
_cell.angle_alpha   90.00
_cell.angle_beta   90.00
_cell.angle_gamma   90.00
#
_symmetry.space_group_name_H-M   'P 1'
#
loop_
_entity.id
_entity.type
_entity.pdbx_description
1 polymer ?
#
loop_
_entity_poly.entity_id
_entity_poly.type
_entity_poly.pdbx_seq_one_letter_code
_entity_poly.pdbx_strand_id
1 'polypeptide(L)' 'MSASTTACAAATPAARPARLVKCRVSVRTATGEQHSYTALFKSTCGAVMDALDRFGFCKVSVEAMRE' A
#
# COMPACT_ATOMS: atom_id res chain seq x y z
N MET A 1 43.70 -34.06 4.12
CA MET A 1 42.37 -34.10 4.76
C MET A 1 41.65 -32.81 4.38
N SER A 2 40.80 -32.84 3.36
CA SER A 2 40.10 -31.66 2.85
C SER A 2 38.73 -31.54 3.53
N ALA A 3 38.51 -30.48 4.28
CA ALA A 3 37.25 -30.20 4.94
C ALA A 3 36.34 -29.41 3.98
N SER A 4 35.31 -30.07 3.46
CA SER A 4 34.23 -29.43 2.71
C SER A 4 33.27 -28.75 3.68
N THR A 5 33.34 -27.44 3.81
CA THR A 5 32.34 -26.63 4.53
C THR A 5 31.13 -26.39 3.64
N THR A 6 30.06 -27.15 3.86
CA THR A 6 28.74 -26.91 3.24
C THR A 6 28.08 -25.73 3.93
N ALA A 7 27.90 -24.62 3.21
CA ALA A 7 27.13 -23.47 3.69
C ALA A 7 25.62 -23.78 3.60
N CYS A 8 24.92 -23.66 4.73
CA CYS A 8 23.47 -23.78 4.79
C CYS A 8 22.84 -22.55 4.12
N ALA A 9 22.17 -22.74 2.97
CA ALA A 9 21.35 -21.72 2.36
C ALA A 9 20.13 -21.44 3.25
N ALA A 10 20.07 -20.26 3.85
CA ALA A 10 18.90 -19.79 4.59
C ALA A 10 17.72 -19.65 3.61
N ALA A 11 16.68 -20.46 3.80
CA ALA A 11 15.45 -20.38 3.02
C ALA A 11 14.79 -19.02 3.23
N THR A 12 14.68 -18.23 2.16
CA THR A 12 13.95 -16.97 2.15
C THR A 12 12.47 -17.27 2.42
N PRO A 13 11.82 -16.66 3.42
CA PRO A 13 10.41 -16.91 3.68
C PRO A 13 9.59 -16.45 2.46
N ALA A 14 8.87 -17.39 1.85
CA ALA A 14 7.96 -17.13 0.76
C ALA A 14 6.95 -16.04 1.18
N ALA A 15 6.90 -14.94 0.43
CA ALA A 15 6.03 -13.82 0.72
C ALA A 15 4.56 -14.29 0.71
N ARG A 16 3.91 -14.25 1.88
CA ARG A 16 2.47 -14.49 1.98
C ARG A 16 1.73 -13.48 1.10
N PRO A 17 0.66 -13.87 0.39
CA PRO A 17 -0.13 -12.94 -0.41
C PRO A 17 -0.61 -11.80 0.49
N ALA A 18 -0.16 -10.58 0.19
CA ALA A 18 -0.53 -9.41 0.96
C ALA A 18 -2.05 -9.22 0.83
N ARG A 19 -2.77 -9.30 1.96
CA ARG A 19 -4.21 -9.03 1.97
C ARG A 19 -4.41 -7.57 1.56
N LEU A 20 -5.07 -7.37 0.42
CA LEU A 20 -5.43 -6.04 -0.04
C LEU A 20 -6.62 -5.55 0.78
N VAL A 21 -6.55 -4.31 1.22
CA VAL A 21 -7.57 -3.62 1.98
C VAL A 21 -8.37 -2.75 1.02
N LYS A 22 -9.69 -2.88 1.04
CA LYS A 22 -10.58 -1.96 0.34
C LYS A 22 -10.58 -0.62 1.08
N CYS A 23 -10.09 0.43 0.42
CA CYS A 23 -10.10 1.77 0.98
C CYS A 23 -10.98 2.69 0.16
N ARG A 24 -11.78 3.50 0.85
CA ARG A 24 -12.40 4.69 0.29
C ARG A 24 -11.42 5.85 0.46
N VAL A 25 -11.07 6.51 -0.63
CA VAL A 25 -10.24 7.69 -0.65
C VAL A 25 -11.12 8.88 -1.00
N SER A 26 -11.08 9.90 -0.16
CA SER A 26 -11.73 11.20 -0.42
C SER A 26 -10.66 12.28 -0.46
N VAL A 27 -10.57 12.97 -1.58
CA VAL A 27 -9.57 14.02 -1.83
C VAL A 27 -10.29 15.35 -1.97
N ARG A 28 -9.76 16.38 -1.31
CA ARG A 28 -10.14 17.78 -1.54
C ARG A 28 -8.94 18.54 -2.08
N THR A 29 -9.02 18.94 -3.34
CA THR A 29 -7.95 19.67 -4.04
C THR A 29 -7.88 21.12 -3.56
N ALA A 30 -6.78 21.80 -3.87
CA ALA A 30 -6.63 23.23 -3.59
C ALA A 30 -7.64 24.11 -4.35
N THR A 31 -8.14 23.65 -5.50
CA THR A 31 -9.21 24.30 -6.28
C THR A 31 -10.58 24.21 -5.60
N GLY A 32 -10.69 23.43 -4.52
CA GLY A 32 -11.93 23.21 -3.78
C GLY A 32 -12.76 22.04 -4.29
N GLU A 33 -12.32 21.37 -5.36
CA GLU A 33 -12.99 20.19 -5.89
C GLU A 33 -12.83 18.99 -4.96
N GLN A 34 -13.88 18.17 -4.90
CA GLN A 34 -13.91 16.97 -4.09
C GLN A 34 -14.00 15.75 -5.00
N HIS A 35 -13.02 14.85 -4.88
CA HIS A 35 -13.00 13.58 -5.59
C HIS A 35 -13.10 12.44 -4.58
N SER A 36 -13.80 11.37 -4.95
CA SER A 36 -13.89 10.17 -4.11
C SER A 36 -13.82 8.93 -4.97
N TYR A 37 -13.01 7.97 -4.55
CA TYR A 37 -12.88 6.70 -5.23
C TYR A 37 -12.65 5.56 -4.23
N THR A 38 -12.97 4.34 -4.66
CA THR A 38 -12.74 3.14 -3.86
C THR A 38 -11.78 2.24 -4.63
N ALA A 39 -10.72 1.79 -3.97
CA ALA A 39 -9.73 0.91 -4.58
C ALA A 39 -9.13 -0.05 -3.53
N LEU A 40 -8.49 -1.11 -4.03
CA LEU A 40 -7.81 -2.11 -3.21
C LEU A 40 -6.34 -1.72 -3.06
N PHE A 41 -5.90 -1.50 -1.81
CA PHE A 41 -4.53 -1.10 -1.50
C PHE A 41 -3.86 -2.08 -0.56
N LYS A 42 -2.52 -2.12 -0.58
CA LYS A 42 -1.74 -2.90 0.39
C LYS A 42 -1.90 -2.37 1.83
N SER A 43 -2.20 -1.08 1.98
CA SER A 43 -2.45 -0.40 3.25
C SER A 43 -3.15 0.94 3.02
N THR A 44 -3.69 1.53 4.08
CA THR A 44 -4.23 2.91 4.03
C THR A 44 -3.17 3.93 3.66
N CYS A 45 -1.91 3.74 4.07
CA CYS A 45 -0.80 4.60 3.67
C CYS A 45 -0.55 4.53 2.15
N GLY A 46 -0.66 3.34 1.55
CA GLY A 46 -0.58 3.20 0.09
C GLY A 46 -1.68 3.96 -0.63
N ALA A 47 -2.89 3.98 -0.06
CA ALA A 47 -4.00 4.76 -0.59
C ALA A 47 -3.77 6.28 -0.50
N VAL A 48 -3.13 6.76 0.58
CA VAL A 48 -2.74 8.18 0.70
C VAL A 48 -1.67 8.55 -0.33
N MET A 49 -0.65 7.71 -0.51
CA MET A 49 0.40 7.97 -1.50
C MET A 49 -0.15 8.00 -2.94
N ASP A 50 -1.04 7.07 -3.28
CA ASP A 50 -1.73 7.07 -4.58
C ASP A 50 -2.56 8.36 -4.80
N ALA A 51 -3.25 8.83 -3.76
CA ALA A 51 -4.01 10.08 -3.83
C ALA A 51 -3.10 11.30 -4.03
N LEU A 52 -1.96 11.35 -3.31
CA LEU A 52 -0.99 12.43 -3.45
C LEU A 52 -0.32 12.43 -4.82
N ASP A 53 0.01 11.26 -5.37
CA ASP A 53 0.59 11.11 -6.71
C ASP A 53 -0.37 11.61 -7.80
N ARG A 54 -1.67 11.30 -7.68
CA ARG A 54 -2.70 11.66 -8.66
C ARG A 54 -3.15 13.12 -8.60
N PHE A 55 -3.33 13.65 -7.39
CA PHE A 55 -3.98 14.96 -7.17
C PHE A 55 -3.03 16.04 -6.64
N GLY A 56 -1.78 15.69 -6.34
CA GLY A 56 -0.79 16.62 -5.79
C GLY A 56 -1.08 17.03 -4.34
N PHE A 57 -0.74 18.27 -3.98
CA PHE A 57 -0.98 18.80 -2.64
C PHE A 57 -2.47 18.99 -2.37
N CYS A 58 -3.06 18.08 -1.61
CA CYS A 58 -4.49 18.04 -1.32
C CYS A 58 -4.74 17.51 0.09
N LYS A 59 -5.95 17.76 0.62
CA LYS A 59 -6.39 17.12 1.86
C LYS A 59 -6.95 15.74 1.50
N VAL A 60 -6.29 14.69 1.97
CA VAL A 60 -6.69 13.30 1.73
C VAL A 60 -7.27 12.69 3.02
N SER A 61 -8.47 12.12 2.92
CA SER A 61 -9.07 11.28 3.95
C SER A 61 -9.23 9.87 3.41
N VAL A 62 -8.66 8.88 4.11
CA VAL A 62 -8.74 7.47 3.73
C VAL A 62 -9.43 6.68 4.82
N GLU A 63 -10.44 5.92 4.43
CA GLU A 63 -11.18 5.02 5.31
C GLU A 63 -11.03 3.58 4.80
N ALA A 64 -10.56 2.69 5.67
CA ALA A 64 -10.57 1.26 5.39
C ALA A 64 -12.01 0.74 5.53
N MET A 65 -12.59 0.24 4.45
CA MET A 65 -13.87 -0.44 4.50
C MET A 65 -13.64 -1.85 5.02
N ARG A 66 -14.20 -2.18 6.19
CA ARG A 66 -14.36 -3.57 6.61
C ARG A 66 -15.49 -4.17 5.77
N GLU A 67 -15.20 -5.28 5.09
CA GLU A 67 -16.21 -6.11 4.41
C GLU A 67 -17.02 -6.93 5.40
#